data_AF-A0A132PIX8-F1
#
_entry.id   AF-A0A132PIX8-F1
#
_cell.length_a   1.000
_cell.length_b   1.000
_cell.length_c   1.000
_cell.angle_alpha   90.00
_cell.angle_beta   90.00
_cell.angle_gamma   90.00
#
_symmetry.space_group_name_H-M   'P 1'
#
loop_
_entity.id
_entity.type
_entity.pdbx_description
1 polymer ?
#
loop_
_entity_poly.entity_id
_entity_poly.type
_entity_poly.pdbx_seq_one_letter_code
_entity_poly.pdbx_strand_id
1 'polypeptide(L)' 'MMTFVKAHETVRPADVAAHYGIASNDAARILGHLADRGLVARIKRGVYTADRELARRVLSAKLDSLMATL' A
#
# COMPACT_ATOMS: atom_id res chain seq x y z
N MET A 1 -5.55 -12.81 -0.47
CA MET A 1 -4.88 -11.50 -0.61
C MET A 1 -4.88 -10.69 0.69
N MET A 2 -6.04 -10.24 1.20
CA MET A 2 -6.08 -9.35 2.38
C MET A 2 -5.47 -9.94 3.65
N THR A 3 -5.52 -11.26 3.86
CA THR A 3 -4.90 -11.91 5.02
C THR A 3 -3.38 -11.72 5.03
N PHE A 4 -2.72 -11.86 3.88
CA PHE A 4 -1.29 -11.60 3.73
C PHE A 4 -0.98 -10.11 3.93
N VAL A 5 -1.76 -9.22 3.30
CA VAL A 5 -1.55 -7.77 3.46
C VAL A 5 -1.80 -7.29 4.90
N LYS A 6 -2.66 -7.96 5.67
CA LYS A 6 -2.87 -7.66 7.10
C LYS A 6 -1.82 -8.29 8.01
N ALA A 7 -1.23 -9.41 7.60
CA ALA A 7 -0.16 -10.07 8.34
C ALA A 7 1.18 -9.34 8.23
N HIS A 8 1.35 -8.50 7.20
CA HIS A 8 2.54 -7.70 6.96
C HIS A 8 2.23 -6.21 7.09
N GLU A 9 3.05 -5.48 7.84
CA GLU A 9 2.88 -4.02 8.03
C GLU A 9 2.91 -3.26 6.68
N THR A 10 3.77 -3.69 5.76
CA THR A 10 3.83 -3.18 4.39
C THR A 10 4.04 -4.31 3.39
N VAL A 11 3.52 -4.14 2.18
CA VAL A 11 3.62 -5.12 1.10
C VAL A 11 4.01 -4.47 -0.22
N ARG A 12 4.82 -5.18 -1.02
CA ARG A 12 5.07 -4.84 -2.42
C ARG A 12 4.33 -5.79 -3.35
N PRO A 13 4.01 -5.36 -4.58
CA PRO A 13 3.45 -6.25 -5.59
C PRO A 13 4.27 -7.52 -5.83
N ALA A 14 5.61 -7.43 -5.72
CA ALA A 14 6.50 -8.58 -5.88
C ALA A 14 6.33 -9.62 -4.77
N ASP A 15 6.17 -9.19 -3.52
CA ASP A 15 5.98 -10.11 -2.38
C ASP A 15 4.63 -10.82 -2.49
N VAL A 16 3.61 -10.07 -2.89
CA VAL A 16 2.25 -10.59 -3.15
C VAL A 16 2.27 -11.57 -4.33
N ALA A 17 2.97 -11.23 -5.40
CA ALA A 17 3.14 -12.08 -6.57
C ALA A 17 3.81 -13.41 -6.21
N ALA A 18 4.90 -13.35 -5.44
CA ALA A 18 5.62 -14.54 -4.97
C ALA A 18 4.76 -15.41 -4.05
N HIS A 19 4.01 -14.81 -3.12
CA HIS A 19 3.19 -15.55 -2.16
C HIS A 19 1.97 -16.22 -2.82
N TYR A 20 1.34 -15.56 -3.79
CA TYR A 20 0.12 -16.06 -4.46
C TYR A 20 0.40 -16.77 -5.79
N GLY A 21 1.65 -16.79 -6.26
CA GLY A 21 2.02 -17.41 -7.54
C GLY A 21 1.41 -16.69 -8.76
N ILE A 22 1.21 -15.38 -8.68
CA ILE A 22 0.63 -14.55 -9.75
C ILE A 22 1.67 -13.62 -10.37
N ALA A 23 1.39 -13.04 -11.54
CA ALA A 23 2.28 -12.06 -12.13
C ALA A 23 2.34 -10.77 -11.30
N SER A 24 3.54 -10.16 -11.19
CA SER A 24 3.73 -8.89 -10.47
C SER A 24 2.84 -7.75 -10.98
N ASN A 25 2.54 -7.71 -12.28
CA ASN A 25 1.62 -6.72 -12.86
C ASN A 25 0.19 -6.92 -12.37
N ASP A 26 -0.24 -8.17 -12.20
CA ASP A 26 -1.56 -8.51 -11.70
C ASP A 26 -1.66 -8.21 -10.20
N ALA A 27 -0.62 -8.54 -9.43
CA ALA A 27 -0.52 -8.16 -8.02
C ALA A 27 -0.58 -6.64 -7.85
N ALA A 28 0.12 -5.87 -8.70
CA ALA A 28 0.11 -4.41 -8.66
C ALA A 28 -1.29 -3.85 -8.98
N ARG A 29 -1.97 -4.41 -9.99
CA ARG A 29 -3.33 -4.03 -10.37
C ARG A 29 -4.34 -4.33 -9.27
N ILE A 30 -4.24 -5.49 -8.63
CA ILE A 30 -5.12 -5.86 -7.50
C ILE A 30 -4.87 -4.96 -6.30
N LEU A 31 -3.61 -4.70 -5.94
CA LEU A 31 -3.27 -3.77 -4.85
C LEU A 31 -3.75 -2.35 -5.14
N GLY A 32 -3.66 -1.89 -6.39
CA GLY A 32 -4.24 -0.62 -6.83
C GLY A 32 -5.74 -0.59 -6.60
N HIS A 33 -6.47 -1.61 -7.06
CA HIS A 33 -7.92 -1.67 -6.88
C HIS A 33 -8.35 -1.75 -5.41
N LEU A 34 -7.57 -2.44 -4.57
CA LEU A 34 -7.79 -2.44 -3.11
C LEU A 34 -7.54 -1.05 -2.51
N ALA A 35 -6.59 -0.29 -3.04
CA ALA A 35 -6.30 1.06 -2.59
C ALA A 35 -7.42 2.03 -2.96
N ASP A 36 -7.93 1.96 -4.19
CA ASP A 36 -9.10 2.74 -4.64
C ASP A 36 -10.33 2.50 -3.76
N ARG A 37 -10.50 1.26 -3.27
CA ARG A 37 -11.60 0.88 -2.37
C ARG A 37 -11.34 1.24 -0.89
N GLY A 38 -10.22 1.86 -0.57
CA GLY A 38 -9.85 2.23 0.81
C GLY A 38 -9.54 1.03 1.73
N LEU A 39 -9.29 -0.16 1.16
CA LEU A 39 -8.95 -1.37 1.92
C LEU A 39 -7.45 -1.43 2.26
N VAL A 40 -6.63 -0.77 1.46
CA VAL A 40 -5.19 -0.58 1.68
C VAL A 40 -4.83 0.86 1.33
N ALA A 41 -3.71 1.37 1.82
CA ALA A 41 -3.18 2.68 1.46
C ALA A 41 -1.85 2.55 0.75
N ARG A 42 -1.64 3.37 -0.28
CA ARG A 42 -0.35 3.47 -0.96
C ARG A 42 0.53 4.50 -0.27
N ILE A 43 1.54 4.04 0.46
CA ILE A 43 2.44 4.91 1.22
C ILE A 43 3.60 5.44 0.35
N LYS A 44 4.13 4.61 -0.55
CA LYS A 44 5.22 4.96 -1.50
C LYS A 44 4.99 4.33 -2.88
N ARG A 45 5.82 4.67 -3.86
CA ARG A 45 5.76 4.04 -5.18
C ARG A 45 6.01 2.54 -5.04
N GLY A 46 5.00 1.72 -5.37
CA GLY A 46 5.08 0.26 -5.28
C GLY A 46 5.02 -0.31 -3.85
N VAL A 47 4.62 0.46 -2.85
CA VAL A 47 4.50 -0.02 -1.46
C VAL A 47 3.12 0.33 -0.90
N TYR A 48 2.44 -0.69 -0.37
CA TYR A 48 1.09 -0.61 0.17
C TYR A 48 1.05 -1.08 1.63
N THR A 49 0.07 -0.62 2.39
CA THR A 49 -0.18 -1.06 3.77
C THR A 49 -1.67 -1.23 4.01
N ALA A 50 -2.07 -2.21 4.82
CA ALA A 50 -3.43 -2.27 5.38
C ALA A 50 -3.55 -1.56 6.74
N ASP A 51 -2.45 -1.10 7.31
CA ASP A 51 -2.44 -0.40 8.59
C ASP A 51 -2.94 1.05 8.41
N ARG A 52 -4.09 1.34 9.02
CA ARG A 52 -4.73 2.65 8.96
C ARG A 52 -3.95 3.73 9.70
N GLU A 53 -3.30 3.38 10.80
CA GLU A 53 -2.52 4.33 11.57
C GLU A 53 -1.24 4.71 10.82
N LEU A 54 -0.54 3.72 10.25
CA LEU A 54 0.60 3.97 9.37
C LEU A 54 0.20 4.80 8.16
N ALA A 55 -0.92 4.47 7.52
CA ALA A 55 -1.46 5.25 6.41
C ALA A 55 -1.71 6.72 6.81
N ARG A 56 -2.33 6.94 7.98
CA ARG A 56 -2.58 8.28 8.52
C ARG A 56 -1.30 9.04 8.80
N ARG A 57 -0.29 8.41 9.41
CA ARG A 57 1.01 9.03 9.70
C ARG A 57 1.71 9.45 8.41
N VAL A 58 1.73 8.59 7.40
CA VAL A 58 2.34 8.89 6.10
C VAL A 58 1.59 10.02 5.38
N LEU A 59 0.25 10.02 5.43
CA LEU A 59 -0.56 11.10 4.85
C LEU A 59 -0.28 12.43 5.56
N SER A 60 -0.23 12.43 6.89
CA SER A 60 0.09 13.62 7.68
C SER A 60 1.49 14.15 7.37
N ALA A 61 2.49 13.26 7.26
CA ALA A 61 3.85 13.66 6.90
C ALA A 61 3.94 14.24 5.47
N LYS A 62 3.15 13.72 4.52
CA LYS A 62 3.06 14.29 3.17
C LYS A 62 2.40 15.67 3.16
N LEU A 63 1.32 15.85 3.92
CA LEU A 63 0.64 17.13 4.06
C LEU A 63 1.55 18.19 4.67
N ASP A 64 2.27 17.83 5.74
CA ASP A 64 3.24 18.68 6.40
C ASP A 64 4.37 19.11 5.44
N SER A 65 4.95 18.15 4.70
CA SER A 65 5.95 18.44 3.68
C SER A 65 5.44 19.35 2.56
N LEU A 66 4.16 19.27 2.21
CA LEU A 66 3.56 20.10 1.16
C LEU A 66 3.32 21.53 1.65
N MET A 67 2.89 21.69 2.91
CA MET A 67 2.74 22.99 3.55
C MET A 67 4.08 23.65 3.85
N ALA A 68 5.13 22.88 4.14
CA ALA A 68 6.48 23.41 4.37
C ALA A 68 7.18 23.92 3.09
N THR A 69 6.64 23.61 1.90
CA THR A 69 7.19 24.03 0.60
C THR A 69 6.43 25.22 0.00
N LEU A 70 5.31 25.64 0.62
CA LEU A 70 4.49 26.80 0.27
C LEU A 70 4.88 28.01 1.12
#